data_AF-A0A6C2U0Q2-F1
#
_entry.id   AF-A0A6C2U0Q2-F1
#
_cell.length_a   1.000
_cell.length_b   1.000
_cell.length_c   1.000
_cell.angle_alpha   90.00
_cell.angle_beta   90.00
_cell.angle_gamma   90.00
#
_symmetry.space_group_name_H-M   'P 1'
#
loop_
_entity.id
_entity.type
_entity.pdbx_description
1 polymer ?
#
loop_
_entity_poly.entity_id
_entity_poly.type
_entity_poly.pdbx_seq_one_letter_code
_entity_poly.pdbx_strand_id
1 'polypeptide(L)'
;MPNHCNNEVTLHCRTEEIALRIKAHLAGKESLFDFTSLLPTPEELLESTDDPEVNARRIAQYGHDGWYDWRVANWGTKWNSYDCTLDDSNIRNGRLNYCFLTAWCPPEGICRKLKEYITAHALDIDVSWFYYEPMNGIRGHLEQEVGHGESRNQNA
;
A
#
# COMPACT_ATOMS: atom_id res chain seq x y z
N MET A 1 8.40 7.04 21.81
CA MET A 1 9.18 6.81 20.58
C MET A 1 8.17 6.37 19.54
N PRO A 2 8.03 7.03 18.38
CA PRO A 2 7.09 6.55 17.40
C PRO A 2 7.61 5.20 16.89
N ASN A 3 6.77 4.17 16.98
CA ASN A 3 7.11 2.86 16.44
C ASN A 3 6.89 2.94 14.93
N HIS A 4 7.95 2.70 14.18
CA HIS A 4 7.94 2.75 12.73
C HIS A 4 8.09 1.32 12.18
N CYS A 5 7.34 1.00 11.14
CA CYS A 5 7.50 -0.22 10.36
C CYS A 5 8.26 0.14 9.07
N ASN A 6 9.36 -0.56 8.82
CA ASN A 6 10.12 -0.43 7.58
C ASN A 6 9.44 -1.24 6.48
N ASN A 7 9.33 -0.66 5.30
CA ASN A 7 8.77 -1.30 4.11
C ASN A 7 9.78 -1.20 2.97
N GLU A 8 10.00 -2.32 2.31
CA GLU A 8 10.83 -2.44 1.12
C GLU A 8 9.97 -3.02 0.00
N VAL A 9 9.71 -2.21 -1.02
CA VAL A 9 8.85 -2.58 -2.15
C VAL A 9 9.68 -2.59 -3.41
N THR A 10 9.81 -3.77 -4.03
CA THR A 10 10.43 -3.93 -5.34
C THR A 10 9.35 -4.18 -6.38
N LEU A 11 9.37 -3.40 -7.45
CA LEU A 11 8.52 -3.58 -8.61
C LEU A 11 9.38 -4.03 -9.79
N HIS A 12 9.01 -5.19 -10.35
CA HIS A 12 9.61 -5.75 -11.56
C HIS A 12 8.60 -5.62 -12.70
N CYS A 13 8.73 -4.54 -13.46
CA CYS A 13 7.90 -4.26 -14.62
C CYS A 13 8.50 -4.92 -15.87
N ARG A 14 7.64 -5.37 -16.78
CA ARG A 14 8.09 -5.92 -18.07
C ARG A 14 8.87 -4.93 -18.92
N THR A 15 8.51 -3.65 -18.88
CA THR A 15 9.09 -2.59 -19.71
C THR A 15 9.40 -1.34 -18.89
N GLU A 16 10.34 -0.53 -19.37
CA GLU A 16 10.64 0.80 -18.82
C GLU A 16 9.41 1.72 -18.84
N GLU A 17 8.57 1.64 -19.88
CA GLU A 17 7.35 2.44 -19.99
C GLU A 17 6.37 2.15 -18.85
N ILE A 18 6.16 0.87 -18.53
CA ILE A 18 5.31 0.46 -17.41
C ILE A 18 5.92 0.94 -16.08
N ALA A 19 7.25 0.84 -15.93
CA ALA A 19 7.95 1.33 -14.75
C ALA A 19 7.80 2.85 -14.57
N LEU A 20 7.97 3.63 -15.64
CA LEU A 20 7.77 5.08 -15.61
C LEU A 20 6.32 5.44 -15.29
N ARG A 21 5.35 4.72 -15.85
CA ARG A 21 3.92 4.93 -15.59
C ARG A 21 3.58 4.68 -14.11
N ILE A 22 3.97 3.52 -13.57
CA ILE A 22 3.65 3.19 -12.18
C ILE A 22 4.40 4.11 -11.21
N LYS A 23 5.66 4.44 -11.49
CA LYS A 23 6.43 5.41 -10.70
C LYS A 23 5.75 6.76 -10.65
N ALA A 24 5.28 7.28 -11.79
CA ALA A 24 4.59 8.56 -11.86
C ALA A 24 3.23 8.53 -11.14
N HIS A 25 2.54 7.39 -11.16
CA HIS A 25 1.28 7.23 -10.44
C HIS A 25 1.49 7.19 -8.93
N LEU A 26 2.51 6.47 -8.44
CA LEU A 26 2.78 6.31 -7.01
C LEU A 26 3.35 7.56 -6.34
N ALA A 27 4.01 8.44 -7.11
CA ALA A 27 4.52 9.69 -6.57
C ALA A 27 3.36 10.68 -6.33
N GLY A 28 3.28 11.21 -5.11
CA GLY A 28 2.28 12.21 -4.75
C GLY A 28 2.88 13.45 -4.11
N LYS A 29 2.05 14.24 -3.42
CA LYS A 29 2.48 15.50 -2.81
C LYS A 29 3.27 15.28 -1.53
N GLU A 30 3.01 14.17 -0.82
CA GLU A 30 3.59 13.91 0.50
C GLU A 30 4.79 12.97 0.44
N SER A 31 4.84 12.08 -0.55
CA SER A 31 5.85 11.02 -0.63
C SER A 31 6.08 10.54 -2.07
N LEU A 32 7.22 9.88 -2.30
CA LEU A 32 7.51 9.15 -3.54
C LEU A 32 6.66 7.86 -3.68
N PHE A 33 6.08 7.39 -2.57
CA PHE A 33 5.12 6.29 -2.52
C PHE A 33 3.87 6.75 -1.75
N ASP A 34 3.05 7.57 -2.38
CA ASP A 34 1.93 8.25 -1.75
C ASP A 34 0.68 7.37 -1.76
N PHE A 35 0.17 7.02 -0.57
CA PHE A 35 -1.01 6.17 -0.41
C PHE A 35 -2.27 6.81 -0.99
N THR A 36 -2.35 8.14 -0.99
CA THR A 36 -3.49 8.87 -1.55
C THR A 36 -3.59 8.75 -3.07
N SER A 37 -2.48 8.43 -3.74
CA SER A 37 -2.47 8.18 -5.19
C SER A 37 -3.22 6.90 -5.56
N LEU A 38 -3.18 5.89 -4.68
CA LEU A 38 -3.83 4.59 -4.87
C LEU A 38 -5.22 4.55 -4.24
N LEU A 39 -5.36 5.10 -3.02
CA LEU A 39 -6.60 5.11 -2.28
C LEU A 39 -6.73 6.42 -1.47
N PRO A 40 -7.28 7.48 -2.05
CA PRO A 40 -7.43 8.77 -1.38
C PRO A 40 -8.40 8.66 -0.21
N THR A 41 -8.07 9.33 0.90
CA THR A 41 -9.02 9.51 2.00
C THR A 41 -10.14 10.45 1.54
N PRO A 42 -11.42 10.11 1.74
CA PRO A 42 -12.53 11.01 1.46
C PRO A 42 -12.34 12.36 2.16
N GLU A 43 -12.48 13.46 1.41
CA GLU A 43 -12.29 14.81 1.93
C GLU A 43 -13.25 15.13 3.08
N GLU A 44 -14.48 14.61 3.00
CA GLU A 44 -15.48 14.73 4.06
C GLU A 44 -14.99 14.19 5.41
N LEU A 45 -14.08 13.21 5.44
CA LEU A 45 -13.59 12.62 6.69
C LEU A 45 -12.41 13.40 7.29
N LEU A 46 -11.80 14.32 6.55
CA LEU A 46 -10.64 15.10 7.00
C LEU A 46 -11.03 16.18 8.00
N GLU A 47 -12.27 16.67 7.93
CA GLU A 47 -12.80 17.67 8.86
C GLU A 47 -13.53 17.00 10.02
N SER A 48 -13.06 17.28 11.24
CA SER A 48 -13.77 16.89 12.46
C SER A 48 -15.05 17.70 12.62
N THR A 49 -16.12 17.03 13.06
CA THR A 49 -17.40 17.66 13.38
C THR A 49 -18.06 16.95 14.54
N ASP A 50 -18.75 17.72 15.39
CA ASP A 50 -19.56 17.18 16.49
C ASP A 50 -21.04 17.01 16.07
N ASP A 51 -21.39 17.29 14.81
CA ASP A 51 -22.74 17.13 14.28
C ASP A 51 -23.11 15.64 14.13
N PRO A 52 -24.08 15.13 14.91
CA PRO A 52 -24.45 13.71 14.88
C PRO A 52 -25.04 13.26 13.54
N GLU A 53 -25.70 14.13 12.78
CA GLU A 53 -26.31 13.79 11.49
C GLU A 53 -25.24 13.61 10.42
N VAL A 54 -24.23 14.49 10.41
CA VAL A 54 -23.07 14.37 9.52
C VAL A 54 -22.29 13.11 9.84
N ASN A 55 -22.06 12.81 11.13
CA ASN A 55 -21.34 11.60 11.54
C ASN A 55 -22.11 10.33 11.17
N ALA A 56 -23.43 10.29 11.37
CA ALA A 56 -24.26 9.16 10.94
C ALA A 56 -24.21 8.94 9.43
N ARG A 57 -24.25 10.01 8.62
CA ARG A 57 -24.10 9.94 7.17
C ARG A 57 -22.74 9.37 6.76
N ARG A 58 -21.66 9.87 7.36
CA ARG A 58 -20.29 9.41 7.09
C ARG A 58 -20.13 7.93 7.43
N ILE A 59 -20.63 7.49 8.58
CA ILE A 59 -20.63 6.06 8.96
C ILE A 59 -21.41 5.22 7.94
N ALA A 60 -22.58 5.67 7.51
CA ALA A 60 -23.39 4.94 6.53
C ALA A 60 -22.68 4.80 5.17
N GLN A 61 -21.92 5.81 4.74
CA GLN A 61 -21.27 5.84 3.43
C GLN A 61 -19.88 5.22 3.42
N TYR A 62 -19.08 5.48 4.46
CA TYR A 62 -17.65 5.13 4.52
C TYR A 62 -17.32 4.11 5.61
N GLY A 63 -18.29 3.74 6.45
CA GLY A 63 -18.10 2.87 7.62
C GLY A 63 -17.54 3.58 8.85
N HIS A 64 -17.08 4.82 8.69
CA HIS A 64 -16.39 5.60 9.72
C HIS A 64 -16.79 7.08 9.62
N ASP A 65 -16.77 7.81 10.73
CA ASP A 65 -17.07 9.26 10.83
C ASP A 65 -15.83 10.16 10.74
N GLY A 66 -14.64 9.58 10.87
CA GLY A 66 -13.38 10.30 10.83
C GLY A 66 -12.29 9.63 9.98
N TRP A 67 -11.32 10.44 9.55
CA TRP A 67 -10.20 9.99 8.73
C TRP A 67 -9.32 8.95 9.41
N TYR A 68 -9.19 9.00 10.75
CA TYR A 68 -8.28 8.15 11.50
C TYR A 68 -8.66 6.67 11.38
N ASP A 69 -9.87 6.32 11.81
CA ASP A 69 -10.35 4.94 11.77
C ASP A 69 -10.49 4.45 10.33
N TRP A 70 -10.91 5.34 9.43
CA TRP A 70 -10.96 5.02 8.01
C TRP A 70 -9.60 4.65 7.45
N ARG A 71 -8.52 5.43 7.73
CA ARG A 71 -7.18 5.11 7.24
C ARG A 71 -6.63 3.83 7.86
N VAL A 72 -6.85 3.61 9.15
CA VAL A 72 -6.45 2.35 9.78
C VAL A 72 -7.16 1.16 9.12
N ALA A 73 -8.46 1.25 8.87
CA ALA A 73 -9.24 0.18 8.23
C ALA A 73 -8.90 -0.03 6.74
N ASN A 74 -8.60 1.05 6.00
CA ASN A 74 -8.43 0.99 4.55
C ASN A 74 -6.98 0.94 4.09
N TRP A 75 -6.06 1.60 4.79
CA TRP A 75 -4.62 1.57 4.51
C TRP A 75 -3.90 0.53 5.35
N GLY A 76 -4.36 0.25 6.57
CA GLY A 76 -3.65 -0.57 7.56
C GLY A 76 -2.72 0.23 8.49
N THR A 77 -2.61 1.53 8.27
CA THR A 77 -1.74 2.45 9.03
C THR A 77 -2.40 3.82 9.13
N LYS A 78 -2.02 4.58 10.16
CA LYS A 78 -2.56 5.93 10.43
C LYS A 78 -2.10 6.96 9.40
N TRP A 79 -0.81 6.95 9.11
CA TRP A 79 -0.15 7.97 8.30
C TRP A 79 0.25 7.42 6.95
N ASN A 80 0.42 8.33 6.00
CA ASN A 80 1.04 8.05 4.71
C ASN A 80 2.46 7.50 4.92
N SER A 81 3.11 7.05 3.85
CA SER A 81 4.53 6.73 3.92
C SER A 81 5.36 7.99 4.21
N TYR A 82 6.45 7.82 4.95
CA TYR A 82 7.43 8.88 5.22
C TYR A 82 8.85 8.32 5.17
N ASP A 83 9.84 9.21 5.13
CA ASP A 83 11.25 8.87 4.89
C ASP A 83 11.45 7.97 3.66
N CYS A 84 10.66 8.24 2.62
CA CYS A 84 10.66 7.44 1.41
C CYS A 84 11.88 7.73 0.54
N THR A 85 12.56 6.66 0.13
CA THR A 85 13.60 6.68 -0.89
C THR A 85 13.20 5.79 -2.06
N LEU A 86 13.72 6.11 -3.24
CA LEU A 86 13.53 5.35 -4.47
C LEU A 86 14.89 5.15 -5.13
N ASP A 87 15.25 3.89 -5.39
CA ASP A 87 16.29 3.50 -6.33
C ASP A 87 15.63 3.09 -7.67
N ASP A 88 15.84 3.94 -8.67
CA ASP A 88 15.38 3.77 -10.05
C ASP A 88 16.56 3.66 -11.04
N SER A 89 17.77 3.39 -10.55
CA SER A 89 18.98 3.23 -11.39
C SER A 89 18.81 2.17 -12.48
N ASN A 90 17.96 1.17 -12.24
CA ASN A 90 17.63 0.07 -13.15
C ASN A 90 16.25 0.22 -13.82
N ILE A 91 15.69 1.42 -13.90
CA ILE A 91 14.36 1.65 -14.50
C ILE A 91 14.28 1.23 -15.97
N ARG A 92 15.38 1.33 -16.72
CA ARG A 92 15.49 0.83 -18.11
C ARG A 92 15.22 -0.67 -18.23
N ASN A 93 15.55 -1.41 -17.17
CA ASN A 93 15.28 -2.85 -17.06
C ASN A 93 13.94 -3.13 -16.36
N GLY A 94 13.09 -2.10 -16.19
CA GLY A 94 11.78 -2.20 -15.57
C GLY A 94 11.81 -2.34 -14.04
N ARG A 95 12.94 -2.06 -13.37
CA ARG A 95 13.07 -2.28 -11.92
C ARG A 95 12.99 -0.98 -11.12
N LEU A 96 12.17 -0.98 -10.07
CA LEU A 96 12.06 0.10 -9.08
C LEU A 96 12.15 -0.48 -7.66
N ASN A 97 12.91 0.17 -6.78
CA ASN A 97 13.09 -0.25 -5.40
C ASN A 97 12.75 0.92 -4.47
N TYR A 98 11.64 0.82 -3.74
CA TYR A 98 11.21 1.80 -2.74
C TYR A 98 11.54 1.31 -1.34
N CYS A 99 12.04 2.22 -0.50
CA CYS A 99 12.13 2.01 0.94
C CYS A 99 11.41 3.15 1.65
N PHE A 100 10.54 2.84 2.60
CA PHE A 100 9.82 3.86 3.37
C PHE A 100 9.37 3.35 4.72
N LEU A 101 8.94 4.28 5.57
CA LEU A 101 8.41 3.99 6.90
C LEU A 101 6.89 4.19 6.94
N THR A 102 6.22 3.38 7.75
CA THR A 102 4.81 3.54 8.14
C THR A 102 4.63 3.51 9.64
N ALA A 103 3.52 4.09 10.13
CA ALA A 103 3.23 4.11 11.55
C ALA A 103 2.74 2.73 12.01
N TRP A 104 3.45 2.16 12.99
CA TRP A 104 3.11 0.91 13.68
C TRP A 104 3.14 -0.36 12.84
N CYS A 105 2.41 -0.42 11.73
CA CYS A 105 2.15 -1.63 10.95
C CYS A 105 2.44 -1.41 9.45
N PRO A 106 2.64 -2.49 8.67
CA PRO A 106 2.70 -2.38 7.21
C PRO A 106 1.35 -1.93 6.63
N PRO A 107 1.34 -1.20 5.51
CA PRO A 107 0.11 -0.68 4.89
C PRO A 107 -0.54 -1.74 3.98
N GLU A 108 -1.04 -2.83 4.57
CA GLU A 108 -1.61 -3.98 3.84
C GLU A 108 -2.69 -3.59 2.83
N GLY A 109 -3.54 -2.63 3.20
CA GLY A 109 -4.60 -2.16 2.32
C GLY A 109 -4.07 -1.45 1.07
N ILE A 110 -2.94 -0.76 1.18
CA ILE A 110 -2.27 -0.12 0.05
C ILE A 110 -1.61 -1.16 -0.86
N CYS A 111 -0.98 -2.19 -0.30
CA CYS A 111 -0.45 -3.30 -1.08
C CYS A 111 -1.56 -3.96 -1.93
N ARG A 112 -2.75 -4.17 -1.33
CA ARG A 112 -3.92 -4.70 -2.05
C ARG A 112 -4.38 -3.77 -3.17
N LYS A 113 -4.50 -2.46 -2.89
CA LYS A 113 -4.92 -1.47 -3.89
C LYS A 113 -3.93 -1.32 -5.04
N LEU A 114 -2.64 -1.44 -4.77
CA LEU A 114 -1.61 -1.50 -5.81
C LEU A 114 -1.84 -2.70 -6.73
N LYS A 115 -2.06 -3.89 -6.19
CA LYS A 115 -2.34 -5.11 -6.98
C LYS A 115 -3.63 -5.01 -7.79
N GLU A 116 -4.68 -4.44 -7.19
CA GLU A 116 -5.94 -4.14 -7.88
C GLU A 116 -5.71 -3.17 -9.05
N TYR A 117 -4.95 -2.10 -8.83
CA TYR A 117 -4.60 -1.14 -9.88
C TYR A 117 -3.82 -1.80 -11.03
N ILE A 118 -2.81 -2.61 -10.72
CA ILE A 118 -2.00 -3.37 -11.71
C ILE A 118 -2.91 -4.26 -12.56
N THR A 119 -3.81 -5.01 -11.91
CA THR A 119 -4.75 -5.91 -12.58
C THR A 119 -5.75 -5.15 -13.44
N ALA A 120 -6.35 -4.09 -12.91
CA ALA A 120 -7.36 -3.28 -13.60
C ALA A 120 -6.81 -2.58 -14.85
N HIS A 121 -5.51 -2.26 -14.86
CA HIS A 121 -4.84 -1.61 -15.99
C HIS A 121 -4.03 -2.58 -16.86
N ALA A 122 -4.12 -3.89 -16.61
CA ALA A 122 -3.39 -4.95 -17.31
C ALA A 122 -1.87 -4.68 -17.38
N LEU A 123 -1.28 -4.22 -16.28
CA LEU A 123 0.16 -3.95 -16.18
C LEU A 123 0.90 -5.24 -15.82
N ASP A 124 1.92 -5.60 -16.61
CA ASP A 124 2.80 -6.75 -16.35
C ASP A 124 3.88 -6.31 -15.33
N ILE A 125 3.52 -6.39 -14.04
CA ILE A 125 4.35 -6.02 -12.89
C ILE A 125 4.32 -7.12 -11.85
N ASP A 126 5.48 -7.66 -11.53
CA ASP A 126 5.69 -8.50 -10.34
C ASP A 126 6.05 -7.59 -9.15
N VAL A 127 5.36 -7.77 -8.03
CA VAL A 127 5.50 -6.96 -6.82
C VAL A 127 6.12 -7.85 -5.75
N SER A 128 7.18 -7.34 -5.12
CA SER A 128 7.80 -7.90 -3.91
C SER A 128 7.76 -6.89 -2.77
N TRP A 129 7.03 -7.16 -1.70
CA TRP A 129 6.83 -6.27 -0.56
C TRP A 129 7.25 -6.94 0.74
N PHE A 130 8.42 -6.55 1.23
CA PHE A 130 8.94 -6.95 2.53
C PHE A 130 8.66 -5.87 3.58
N TYR A 131 8.35 -6.27 4.79
CA TYR A 131 8.24 -5.35 5.92
C TYR A 131 8.96 -5.86 7.15
N TYR A 132 9.43 -4.93 7.96
CA TYR A 132 10.10 -5.20 9.23
C TYR A 132 9.62 -4.21 10.29
N GLU A 133 9.03 -4.74 11.35
CA GLU A 133 8.61 -4.00 12.53
C GLU A 133 9.58 -4.30 13.69
N PRO A 134 10.50 -3.38 14.03
CA PRO A 134 11.60 -3.64 14.96
C PRO A 134 11.16 -3.83 16.41
N MET A 135 9.96 -3.37 16.78
CA MET A 135 9.49 -3.39 18.17
C MET A 135 9.07 -4.78 18.63
N ASN A 136 8.26 -5.46 17.82
CA ASN A 136 7.86 -6.85 18.07
C ASN A 136 8.78 -7.87 17.38
N GLY A 137 9.79 -7.41 16.65
CA GLY A 137 10.68 -8.26 15.85
C GLY A 137 9.95 -8.98 14.72
N ILE A 138 8.80 -8.46 14.28
CA ILE A 138 7.97 -9.06 13.24
C ILE A 138 8.53 -8.66 11.89
N ARG A 139 8.67 -9.63 10.98
CA ARG A 139 9.00 -9.40 9.58
C ARG A 139 8.27 -10.38 8.71
N GLY A 140 7.97 -9.97 7.48
CA GLY A 140 7.25 -10.82 6.55
C GLY A 140 7.18 -10.22 5.16
N HIS A 141 6.49 -10.94 4.28
CA HIS A 141 6.11 -10.46 2.96
C HIS A 141 4.59 -10.34 2.90
N LEU A 142 4.09 -9.27 2.29
CA LEU A 142 2.64 -9.08 2.06
C LEU A 142 2.11 -9.92 0.87
N GLU A 143 2.88 -10.90 0.41
CA GLU A 143 2.63 -11.69 -0.81
C GLU A 143 2.15 -13.11 -0.58
N GLN A 144 2.15 -13.62 0.65
CA GLN A 144 1.76 -15.02 0.86
C GLN A 144 0.28 -15.15 1.16
N GLU A 145 -0.51 -15.27 0.09
CA GLU A 145 -1.48 -16.37 -0.07
C GLU A 145 -1.92 -16.49 -1.54
N VAL A 146 -1.26 -17.37 -2.29
CA VAL A 146 -1.98 -18.30 -3.16
C VAL A 146 -1.41 -19.67 -2.90
N GLY A 147 -1.99 -20.39 -1.93
CA GLY A 147 -1.79 -21.82 -1.81
C GLY A 147 -2.34 -22.49 -3.07
N HIS A 148 -1.52 -22.62 -4.11
CA HIS A 148 -1.71 -23.69 -5.09
C HIS A 148 -1.37 -24.99 -4.39
N GLY A 149 -2.36 -25.56 -3.72
CA GLY A 149 -2.34 -26.95 -3.30
C GLY A 149 -2.31 -27.83 -4.55
N GLU A 150 -1.13 -28.02 -5.14
CA GLU A 150 -0.89 -29.17 -6.01
C GLU A 150 -0.92 -30.43 -5.15
N SER A 151 -2.12 -30.95 -4.89
CA SER A 151 -2.26 -32.35 -4.54
C SER A 151 -1.98 -33.15 -5.81
N ARG A 152 -0.69 -33.43 -6.06
CA ARG A 152 -0.31 -34.56 -6.92
C ARG A 152 -0.82 -35.82 -6.23
N ASN A 153 -2.04 -36.21 -6.58
CA ASN A 153 -2.53 -37.54 -6.30
C ASN A 153 -1.87 -38.47 -7.33
N GLN A 154 -0.65 -38.91 -7.02
CA GLN A 154 -0.16 -40.19 -7.52
C GLN A 154 -0.89 -41.25 -6.71
N ASN A 155 -1.81 -41.97 -7.35
CA ASN A 155 -2.18 -43.31 -6.92
C ASN A 155 -2.87 -44.08 -8.05
N ALA A 156 -2.27 -45.24 -8.32
CA ALA A 156 -2.75 -46.42 -9.06
C ALA A 156 -2.90 -46.30 -10.59
#